data_AF-E3IXB5-F1
#
_entry.id   AF-E3IXB5-F1
#
_cell.length_a   1.000
_cell.length_b   1.000
_cell.length_c   1.000
_cell.angle_alpha   90.00
_cell.angle_beta   90.00
_cell.angle_gamma   90.00
#
_symmetry.space_group_name_H-M   'P 1'
#
loop_
_entity.id
_entity.type
_entity.pdbx_description
1 polymer ?
#
loop_
_entity_poly.entity_id
_entity_poly.type
_entity_poly.pdbx_seq_one_letter_code
_entity_poly.pdbx_strand_id
1 'polypeptide(L)' 'MTRYPLDRLHEEVAYVAFHFHWRREDILRLEHRERQRWVSEIARLNERLQAGGRG' A
#
# COMPACT_ATOMS: atom_id res chain seq x y z
N MET A 1 7.32 -21.88 -7.34
CA MET A 1 8.04 -20.64 -6.97
C MET A 1 7.44 -19.49 -7.76
N THR A 2 6.40 -18.87 -7.23
CA THR A 2 5.64 -17.82 -7.92
C THR A 2 6.44 -16.54 -7.85
N ARG A 3 7.19 -16.23 -8.91
CA ARG A 3 7.93 -14.98 -9.05
C ARG A 3 6.90 -13.85 -9.02
N TYR A 4 6.83 -13.13 -7.90
CA TYR A 4 6.01 -11.93 -7.83
C TYR A 4 6.51 -10.98 -8.92
N PRO A 5 5.63 -10.50 -9.83
CA PRO A 5 6.05 -9.59 -10.88
C PRO A 5 6.58 -8.33 -10.22
N LEU A 6 7.81 -7.94 -10.59
CA LEU A 6 8.54 -6.82 -10.01
C LEU A 6 7.71 -5.52 -10.10
N ASP A 7 6.91 -5.39 -11.16
CA ASP A 7 5.97 -4.28 -11.37
C ASP A 7 4.99 -4.12 -10.20
N ARG A 8 4.44 -5.22 -9.67
CA ARG A 8 3.51 -5.19 -8.53
C ARG A 8 4.18 -4.69 -7.24
N LEU A 9 5.44 -5.06 -7.02
CA LEU A 9 6.20 -4.58 -5.87
C LEU A 9 6.39 -3.07 -5.95
N HIS A 10 6.74 -2.55 -7.13
CA HIS A 10 6.90 -1.12 -7.35
C HIS A 10 5.59 -0.35 -7.12
N GLU A 11 4.47 -0.89 -7.60
CA GLU A 11 3.13 -0.32 -7.36
C GLU A 11 2.77 -0.28 -5.88
N GLU A 12 2.95 -1.40 -5.15
CA GLU A 12 2.67 -1.48 -3.71
C GLU A 12 3.49 -0.45 -2.92
N VAL A 13 4.79 -0.32 -3.24
CA VAL A 13 5.70 0.61 -2.57
C VAL A 13 5.31 2.06 -2.88
N ALA A 14 5.00 2.37 -4.15
CA ALA A 14 4.56 3.71 -4.55
C ALA A 14 3.25 4.10 -3.87
N TYR A 15 2.30 3.16 -3.78
CA TYR A 15 1.00 3.39 -3.15
C TYR A 15 1.14 3.70 -1.66
N VAL A 16 1.93 2.92 -0.92
CA VAL A 16 2.17 3.16 0.50
C VAL A 16 2.94 4.47 0.72
N ALA A 17 3.98 4.74 -0.09
CA ALA A 17 4.75 5.97 0.00
C ALA A 17 3.90 7.21 -0.29
N PHE A 18 2.97 7.13 -1.24
CA PHE A 18 2.08 8.23 -1.59
C PHE A 18 1.12 8.59 -0.44
N HIS A 19 0.58 7.59 0.28
CA HIS A 19 -0.44 7.82 1.31
C HIS A 19 0.13 8.10 2.71
N PHE A 20 1.24 7.46 3.10
CA PHE A 20 1.82 7.61 4.44
C PHE A 20 3.17 8.34 4.47
N HIS A 21 3.71 8.72 3.30
CA HIS A 21 5.00 9.41 3.17
C HIS A 21 6.18 8.67 3.83
N TRP A 22 6.06 7.35 4.01
CA TRP A 22 7.16 6.52 4.46
C TRP A 22 8.24 6.45 3.40
N ARG A 23 9.50 6.34 3.83
CA ARG A 23 10.62 6.21 2.89
C ARG A 23 10.50 4.87 2.18
N ARG A 24 10.83 4.87 0.89
CA ARG A 24 10.88 3.67 0.04
C ARG A 24 11.62 2.51 0.70
N GLU A 25 12.74 2.81 1.37
CA GLU A 25 13.59 1.81 2.03
C GLU A 25 12.89 1.12 3.21
N ASP A 26 12.07 1.85 3.96
CA ASP A 26 11.33 1.29 5.10
C ASP A 26 10.22 0.35 4.61
N ILE A 27 9.55 0.70 3.50
CA ILE A 27 8.50 -0.11 2.88
C ILE A 27 9.10 -1.39 2.24
N LEU A 28 10.30 -1.28 1.67
CA LEU A 28 11.01 -2.43 1.09
C LEU A 28 11.53 -3.40 2.14
N ARG A 29 11.74 -2.95 3.39
CA ARG A 29 12.11 -3.80 4.53
C ARG A 29 10.93 -4.61 5.08
N LEU A 30 9.69 -4.26 4.72
CA LEU A 30 8.52 -5.00 5.15
C LEU A 30 8.44 -6.36 4.45
N GLU A 31 8.06 -7.37 5.23
CA GLU A 31 7.64 -8.66 4.71
C GLU A 31 6.52 -8.47 3.68
N HIS A 32 6.50 -9.30 2.63
CA HIS A 32 5.53 -9.16 1.54
C HIS A 32 4.08 -9.13 2.05
N ARG A 33 3.75 -9.98 3.04
CA ARG A 33 2.42 -10.02 3.66
C ARG A 33 2.08 -8.76 4.44
N GLU A 34 3.08 -8.15 5.09
CA GLU A 34 2.87 -6.95 5.87
C GLU A 34 2.60 -5.75 4.95
N ARG A 35 3.36 -5.62 3.86
CA ARG A 35 3.11 -4.60 2.85
C ARG A 35 1.73 -4.73 2.21
N GLN A 36 1.29 -5.95 1.88
CA GLN A 36 -0.06 -6.23 1.38
C GLN A 36 -1.16 -5.80 2.37
N ARG A 37 -0.94 -6.01 3.67
CA ARG A 37 -1.86 -5.53 4.70
C ARG A 37 -1.96 -4.01 4.69
N TRP A 38 -0.84 -3.30 4.64
CA TRP A 38 -0.84 -1.83 4.59
C TRP A 38 -1.56 -1.28 3.36
N VAL A 39 -1.34 -1.87 2.18
CA VAL A 39 -2.08 -1.51 0.96
C VAL A 39 -3.59 -1.67 1.17
N SER A 40 -4.02 -2.77 1.80
CA SER A 40 -5.44 -3.04 2.07
C SER A 40 -6.05 -2.06 3.06
N GLU A 41 -5.31 -1.69 4.11
CA GLU A 41 -5.77 -0.72 5.12
C GLU A 41 -5.91 0.69 4.54
N ILE A 42 -4.96 1.11 3.70
CA ILE A 42 -5.04 2.40 2.98
C ILE A 42 -6.30 2.44 2.09
N ALA A 43 -6.57 1.36 1.34
CA ALA A 43 -7.76 1.28 0.49
C ALA A 43 -9.05 1.43 1.32
N ARG A 44 -9.16 0.71 2.44
CA ARG A 44 -10.30 0.80 3.37
C ARG A 44 -10.49 2.20 3.93
N LEU A 45 -9.41 2.89 4.31
CA LEU A 45 -9.47 4.26 4.81
C LEU A 45 -9.97 5.22 3.73
N ASN A 46 -9.46 5.10 2.51
CA ASN A 46 -9.91 5.92 1.38
C ASN A 46 -11.38 5.69 1.03
N GLU A 47 -11.85 4.44 1.07
CA GLU A 47 -13.26 4.11 0.85
C GLU A 47 -14.16 4.78 1.90
N ARG A 48 -13.76 4.72 3.18
CA ARG A 48 -14.50 5.35 4.29
C ARG A 48 -14.52 6.88 4.18
N LEU A 49 -13.39 7.49 3.82
CA LEU A 49 -13.30 8.94 3.61
C LEU A 49 -14.20 9.39 2.46
N GLN A 50 -14.19 8.66 1.35
CA GLN A 50 -15.06 8.96 0.20
C GLN A 50 -16.54 8.75 0.51
N ALA A 51 -16.88 7.74 1.31
CA ALA A 51 -18.26 7.49 1.74
C ALA A 51 -18.78 8.59 2.70
N GLY A 52 -17.92 9.09 3.60
CA GLY A 52 -18.28 10.15 4.55
C GLY A 52 -18.31 11.57 3.94
N GLY A 53 -17.59 11.81 2.85
CA GLY A 53 -17.54 13.11 2.17
C GLY A 53 -18.68 13.36 1.16
N ARG A 54 -19.59 12.40 0.97
CA ARG A 54 -20.80 12.54 0.13
C ARG A 54 -22.07 12.87 0.93
N GLY A 55 -21.93 13.22 2.21
CA GLY A 55 -23.01 13.61 3.11
C GLY A 55 -23.17 15.12 3.20
#